data_AF-A0A2M7TSA9-F1
#
_entry.id   AF-A0A2M7TSA9-F1
#
_cell.length_a   1.000
_cell.length_b   1.000
_cell.length_c   1.000
_cell.angle_alpha   90.00
_cell.angle_beta   90.00
_cell.angle_gamma   90.00
#
_symmetry.space_group_name_H-M   'P 1'
#
loop_
_entity.id
_entity.type
_entity.pdbx_description
1 polymer ?
#
loop_
_entity_poly.entity_id
_entity_poly.type
_entity_poly.pdbx_seq_one_letter_code
_entity_poly.pdbx_strand_id
1 'polypeptide(L)'
;MIFKSYSEAANLLANKIKEEGITNPVFTYINPDAKTFALLVSPNLVDFSNLNLTSPFTLVIVDNGSTNSIEYNEFTDIIRKSYPTTKIILAIPVIPESEKATLVSVCDTLIYLHADPYFFSIDQFFPVK
;
A
#
# COMPACT_ATOMS: atom_id res chain seq x y z
N MET A 1 -15.81 2.14 7.10
CA MET A 1 -15.12 2.98 8.11
C MET A 1 -14.80 4.31 7.46
N ILE A 2 -15.14 5.45 8.07
CA ILE A 2 -14.78 6.79 7.53
C ILE A 2 -13.64 7.34 8.39
N PHE A 3 -12.57 7.83 7.76
CA PHE A 3 -11.47 8.50 8.45
C PHE A 3 -11.75 10.00 8.52
N LYS A 4 -11.27 10.66 9.57
CA LYS A 4 -11.40 12.11 9.70
C LYS A 4 -10.47 12.86 8.73
N SER A 5 -9.30 12.29 8.44
CA SER A 5 -8.32 12.86 7.50
C SER A 5 -7.32 11.82 6.97
N TYR A 6 -6.56 12.21 5.95
CA TYR A 6 -5.40 11.45 5.46
C TYR A 6 -4.40 11.16 6.58
N SER A 7 -4.09 12.14 7.44
CA SER A 7 -3.13 11.96 8.53
C SER A 7 -3.59 10.93 9.57
N GLU A 8 -4.89 10.90 9.90
CA GLU A 8 -5.41 9.89 10.83
C GLU A 8 -5.29 8.48 10.24
N ALA A 9 -5.74 8.29 9.01
CA ALA A 9 -5.65 7.00 8.31
C ALA A 9 -4.20 6.54 8.12
N ALA A 10 -3.30 7.45 7.74
CA ALA A 10 -1.88 7.17 7.59
C ALA A 10 -1.23 6.74 8.90
N ASN A 11 -1.55 7.42 10.02
CA ASN A 11 -1.05 7.04 11.34
C ASN A 11 -1.54 5.65 11.77
N LEU A 12 -2.82 5.34 11.54
CA LEU A 12 -3.40 4.03 11.84
C LEU A 12 -2.74 2.93 10.99
N LEU A 13 -2.55 3.19 9.69
CA LEU A 13 -1.91 2.25 8.79
C LEU A 13 -0.43 2.03 9.17
N ALA A 14 0.30 3.09 9.49
CA ALA A 14 1.70 3.02 9.93
C ALA A 14 1.84 2.20 11.23
N ASN A 15 0.91 2.37 12.18
CA ASN A 15 0.90 1.56 13.40
C ASN A 15 0.63 0.09 13.09
N LYS A 16 -0.33 -0.20 12.21
CA LYS A 16 -0.60 -1.58 11.78
C LYS A 16 0.60 -2.23 11.07
N ILE A 17 1.31 -1.48 10.23
CA ILE A 17 2.56 -1.95 9.60
C ILE A 17 3.63 -2.27 10.66
N LYS A 18 3.75 -1.47 11.72
CA LYS A 18 4.71 -1.73 12.82
C LYS A 18 4.33 -2.98 13.62
N GLU A 19 3.04 -3.23 13.82
CA GLU A 19 2.54 -4.42 14.54
C GLU A 19 2.89 -5.74 13.82
N GLU A 20 3.04 -5.71 12.49
CA GLU A 20 3.51 -6.85 11.69
C GLU A 20 4.99 -7.21 11.93
N GLY A 21 5.73 -6.41 12.71
CA GLY A 21 7.12 -6.71 13.08
C GLY A 21 8.10 -6.67 11.91
N ILE A 22 7.80 -5.91 10.86
CA ILE A 22 8.62 -5.85 9.64
C ILE A 22 9.94 -5.11 9.93
N THR A 23 11.07 -5.77 9.71
CA THR A 23 12.41 -5.20 9.94
C THR A 23 12.97 -4.57 8.66
N ASN A 24 13.40 -3.30 8.75
CA ASN A 24 14.02 -2.54 7.65
C ASN A 24 13.25 -2.60 6.30
N PRO A 25 11.93 -2.36 6.27
CA PRO A 25 11.20 -2.30 5.00
C PRO A 25 11.65 -1.09 4.17
N VAL A 26 11.67 -1.28 2.85
CA VAL A 26 11.70 -0.17 1.90
C VAL A 26 10.25 0.20 1.57
N PHE A 27 9.90 1.47 1.71
CA PHE A 27 8.56 1.96 1.39
C PHE A 27 8.54 2.57 0.00
N THR A 28 7.51 2.26 -0.78
CA THR A 28 7.27 2.83 -2.11
C THR A 28 5.78 3.07 -2.33
N TYR A 29 5.44 3.66 -3.47
CA TYR A 29 4.08 3.88 -3.95
C TYR A 29 4.05 3.67 -5.46
N ILE A 30 2.89 3.27 -5.98
CA ILE A 30 2.69 3.06 -7.43
C ILE A 30 1.88 4.23 -7.98
N ASN A 31 0.73 4.51 -7.34
CA ASN A 31 -0.16 5.58 -7.73
C ASN A 31 0.41 6.96 -7.34
N PRO A 32 0.71 7.85 -8.30
CA PRO A 32 1.20 9.20 -8.01
C PRO A 32 0.26 10.02 -7.10
N ASP A 33 -1.05 9.79 -7.19
CA ASP A 33 -2.05 10.48 -6.36
C ASP A 33 -1.96 10.06 -4.88
N ALA A 34 -1.39 8.88 -4.61
CA ALA A 34 -1.18 8.37 -3.27
C ALA A 34 0.10 8.91 -2.61
N LYS A 35 0.98 9.61 -3.35
CA LYS A 35 2.30 10.05 -2.86
C LYS A 35 2.22 10.82 -1.54
N THR A 36 1.30 11.80 -1.46
CA THR A 36 1.11 12.61 -0.25
C THR A 36 0.69 11.75 0.95
N PHE A 37 -0.21 10.80 0.73
CA PHE A 37 -0.63 9.86 1.77
C PHE A 37 0.51 8.93 2.18
N ALA A 38 1.23 8.37 1.22
CA ALA A 38 2.34 7.47 1.47
C ALA A 38 3.47 8.16 2.27
N LEU A 39 3.72 9.47 2.03
CA LEU A 39 4.68 10.26 2.81
C LEU A 39 4.27 10.42 4.28
N LEU A 40 2.96 10.45 4.55
CA LEU A 40 2.43 10.48 5.93
C LEU A 40 2.62 9.13 6.62
N VAL A 41 2.56 8.02 5.88
CA VAL A 41 2.79 6.66 6.42
C VAL A 41 4.28 6.43 6.68
N SER A 42 5.15 6.83 5.75
CA SER A 42 6.60 6.73 5.89
C SER A 42 7.29 7.94 5.23
N PRO A 43 8.05 8.75 5.99
CA PRO A 43 8.73 9.91 5.42
C PRO A 43 9.89 9.55 4.48
N ASN A 44 10.37 8.30 4.54
CA ASN A 44 11.50 7.78 3.75
C ASN A 44 11.00 6.96 2.56
N LEU A 45 10.14 7.54 1.72
CA LEU A 45 9.67 6.88 0.50
C LEU A 45 10.75 6.83 -0.57
N VAL A 46 10.79 5.71 -1.29
CA VAL A 46 11.61 5.52 -2.49
C VAL A 46 10.69 5.46 -3.70
N ASP A 47 10.95 6.31 -4.69
CA ASP A 47 10.28 6.22 -5.99
C ASP A 47 10.68 4.92 -6.70
N PHE A 48 9.72 4.23 -7.32
CA PHE A 48 10.00 2.94 -7.94
C PHE A 48 11.08 3.00 -9.03
N SER A 49 11.12 4.08 -9.81
CA SER A 49 12.20 4.31 -10.80
C SER A 49 13.60 4.28 -10.17
N ASN A 50 13.71 4.56 -8.87
CA ASN A 50 14.94 4.57 -8.09
C ASN A 50 15.15 3.29 -7.24
N LEU A 51 14.24 2.31 -7.28
CA LEU A 51 14.42 1.01 -6.59
C LEU A 51 15.61 0.20 -7.13
N ASN A 52 16.12 0.57 -8.32
CA ASN A 52 17.25 -0.05 -9.00
C ASN A 52 18.58 -0.09 -8.21
N LEU A 53 18.66 0.48 -7.00
CA LEU A 53 19.91 0.63 -6.25
C LEU A 53 20.04 -0.28 -5.03
N THR A 54 18.97 -0.97 -4.59
CA THR A 54 19.02 -1.88 -3.44
C THR A 54 17.95 -2.95 -3.57
N SER A 55 18.32 -4.23 -3.68
CA SER A 55 17.37 -5.36 -3.59
C SER A 55 16.75 -5.40 -2.19
N PRO A 56 15.50 -4.95 -2.00
CA PRO A 56 14.94 -4.89 -0.66
C PRO A 56 14.52 -6.29 -0.23
N PHE A 57 14.87 -6.72 0.97
CA PHE A 57 14.32 -7.96 1.53
C PHE A 57 12.81 -7.86 1.74
N THR A 58 12.31 -6.66 2.05
CA THR A 58 10.88 -6.39 2.17
C THR A 58 10.54 -5.04 1.56
N LEU A 59 9.58 -5.05 0.63
CA LEU A 59 9.04 -3.88 -0.04
C LEU A 59 7.60 -3.66 0.44
N VAL A 60 7.32 -2.49 1.00
CA VAL A 60 5.98 -2.07 1.41
C VAL A 60 5.48 -1.04 0.41
N ILE A 61 4.47 -1.42 -0.36
CA ILE A 61 3.78 -0.54 -1.30
C ILE A 61 2.62 0.10 -0.56
N VAL A 62 2.64 1.42 -0.44
CA VAL A 62 1.63 2.20 0.27
C VAL A 62 0.72 2.90 -0.73
N ASP A 63 -0.58 2.81 -0.49
CA ASP A 63 -1.61 3.49 -1.27
C ASP A 63 -2.65 4.15 -0.34
N ASN A 64 -3.38 5.16 -0.82
CA ASN A 64 -4.47 5.81 -0.07
C ASN A 64 -5.82 5.09 -0.25
N GLY A 65 -5.94 4.21 -1.24
CA GLY A 65 -7.09 3.33 -1.44
C GLY A 65 -6.92 2.47 -2.69
N SER A 66 -7.44 1.24 -2.68
CA SER A 66 -7.40 0.38 -3.88
C SER A 66 -8.55 0.72 -4.82
N THR A 67 -8.23 1.05 -6.06
CA THR A 67 -9.21 1.20 -7.15
C THR A 67 -8.89 0.34 -8.37
N ASN A 68 -7.67 -0.20 -8.47
CA ASN A 68 -7.24 -0.97 -9.64
C ASN A 68 -6.26 -2.09 -9.27
N SER A 69 -6.80 -3.28 -8.99
CA SER A 69 -6.01 -4.47 -8.68
C SER A 69 -5.00 -4.90 -9.76
N ILE A 70 -5.20 -4.48 -11.01
CA ILE A 70 -4.33 -4.82 -12.16
C ILE A 70 -2.95 -4.16 -12.03
N GLU A 71 -2.89 -2.90 -11.60
CA GLU A 71 -1.64 -2.16 -11.47
C GLU A 71 -0.71 -2.79 -10.43
N TYR A 72 -1.28 -3.28 -9.30
CA TYR A 72 -0.49 -4.01 -8.31
C TYR A 72 0.05 -5.32 -8.89
N ASN A 73 -0.74 -6.05 -9.68
CA ASN A 73 -0.27 -7.29 -10.29
C ASN A 73 0.92 -7.06 -11.22
N GLU A 74 0.81 -6.11 -12.15
CA GLU A 74 1.90 -5.78 -13.08
C GLU A 74 3.16 -5.33 -12.33
N PHE A 75 2.99 -4.52 -11.30
CA PHE A 75 4.11 -4.02 -10.50
C PHE A 75 4.80 -5.14 -9.69
N THR A 76 4.02 -5.97 -9.01
CA THR A 76 4.56 -7.09 -8.22
C THR A 76 5.24 -8.13 -9.11
N ASP A 77 4.75 -8.37 -10.32
CA ASP A 77 5.41 -9.20 -11.32
C ASP A 77 6.78 -8.66 -11.74
N ILE A 78 6.91 -7.34 -11.97
CA ILE A 78 8.19 -6.71 -12.31
C ILE A 78 9.18 -6.85 -11.16
N ILE A 79 8.73 -6.63 -9.92
CA ILE A 79 9.57 -6.81 -8.72
C ILE A 79 10.01 -8.26 -8.59
N ARG A 80 9.10 -9.23 -8.71
CA ARG A 80 9.42 -10.65 -8.58
C ARG A 80 10.37 -11.14 -9.67
N LYS A 81 10.31 -10.59 -10.89
CA LYS A 81 11.28 -10.88 -11.96
C LYS A 81 12.67 -10.31 -11.68
N SER A 82 12.74 -9.13 -11.07
CA SER A 82 14.00 -8.40 -10.85
C SER A 82 14.67 -8.79 -9.52
N TYR A 83 13.86 -9.08 -8.50
CA TYR A 83 14.23 -9.33 -7.11
C TYR A 83 13.36 -10.48 -6.55
N PRO A 84 13.61 -11.74 -6.94
CA PRO A 84 12.71 -12.87 -6.66
C PRO A 84 12.58 -13.23 -5.17
N THR A 85 13.49 -12.75 -4.32
CA THR A 85 13.48 -12.98 -2.87
C THR A 85 12.82 -11.85 -2.07
N THR A 86 12.40 -10.78 -2.73
CA THR A 86 11.75 -9.65 -2.06
C THR A 86 10.35 -10.05 -1.59
N LYS A 87 10.11 -9.90 -0.29
CA LYS A 87 8.75 -9.97 0.26
C LYS A 87 7.99 -8.69 -0.09
N ILE A 88 6.84 -8.81 -0.73
CA ILE A 88 5.99 -7.70 -1.15
C ILE A 88 4.80 -7.59 -0.21
N ILE A 89 4.63 -6.40 0.36
CA ILE A 89 3.55 -6.07 1.27
C ILE A 89 2.73 -4.94 0.65
N LEU A 90 1.43 -5.13 0.51
CA LEU A 90 0.50 -4.06 0.15
C LEU A 90 -0.08 -3.47 1.43
N ALA A 91 0.04 -2.16 1.62
CA ALA A 91 -0.51 -1.45 2.75
C ALA A 91 -1.48 -0.36 2.27
N ILE A 92 -2.78 -0.61 2.47
CA ILE A 92 -3.85 0.22 1.92
C ILE A 92 -4.92 0.43 3.00
N PRO A 93 -5.26 1.67 3.39
CA PRO A 93 -6.19 1.90 4.50
C PRO A 93 -7.59 1.37 4.20
N VAL A 94 -8.07 1.51 2.96
CA VAL A 94 -9.36 0.99 2.50
C VAL A 94 -9.22 0.24 1.19
N ILE A 95 -9.84 -0.93 1.13
CA ILE A 95 -9.96 -1.72 -0.09
C ILE A 95 -11.44 -2.02 -0.40
N PRO A 96 -11.82 -2.22 -1.67
CA PRO A 96 -13.08 -2.84 -2.02
C PRO A 96 -13.09 -4.29 -1.53
N GLU A 97 -14.14 -4.74 -0.81
CA GLU A 97 -14.24 -6.15 -0.38
C GLU A 97 -14.25 -7.09 -1.59
N SER A 98 -14.79 -6.64 -2.73
CA SER A 98 -14.80 -7.40 -3.99
C SER A 98 -13.40 -7.65 -4.58
N GLU A 99 -12.40 -6.80 -4.27
CA GLU A 99 -11.03 -6.93 -4.80
C GLU A 99 -10.08 -7.64 -3.85
N LYS A 100 -10.49 -7.87 -2.60
CA LYS A 100 -9.65 -8.41 -1.54
C LYS A 100 -8.94 -9.70 -1.91
N ALA A 101 -9.64 -10.64 -2.54
CA ALA A 101 -9.05 -11.91 -2.98
C ALA A 101 -7.93 -11.70 -4.01
N THR A 102 -8.14 -10.79 -4.96
CA THR A 102 -7.13 -10.41 -5.95
C THR A 102 -5.93 -9.76 -5.29
N LEU A 103 -6.15 -8.78 -4.39
CA LEU A 103 -5.08 -8.11 -3.66
C LEU A 103 -4.25 -9.09 -2.82
N VAL A 104 -4.88 -10.08 -2.17
CA VAL A 104 -4.17 -11.15 -1.45
C VAL A 104 -3.34 -12.01 -2.40
N SER A 105 -3.79 -12.25 -3.64
CA SER A 105 -3.06 -13.10 -4.58
C SER A 105 -1.80 -12.44 -5.19
N VAL A 106 -1.77 -11.11 -5.27
CA VAL A 106 -0.67 -10.37 -5.92
C VAL A 106 0.46 -10.00 -4.95
N CYS A 107 0.28 -10.19 -3.64
CA CYS A 107 1.28 -9.84 -2.64
C CYS A 107 1.51 -10.96 -1.63
N ASP A 108 2.58 -10.86 -0.84
CA ASP A 108 2.88 -11.83 0.21
C ASP A 108 2.17 -11.48 1.52
N THR A 109 1.79 -10.21 1.71
CA THR A 109 1.03 -9.75 2.87
C THR A 109 0.18 -8.54 2.49
N LEU A 110 -1.12 -8.62 2.78
CA LEU A 110 -2.06 -7.50 2.60
C LEU A 110 -2.41 -6.90 3.95
N ILE A 111 -2.03 -5.65 4.17
CA ILE A 111 -2.32 -4.86 5.36
C ILE A 111 -3.39 -3.82 5.00
N TYR A 112 -4.52 -3.88 5.69
CA TYR A 112 -5.61 -2.92 5.50
C TYR A 112 -6.34 -2.61 6.79
N LEU A 113 -6.98 -1.45 6.87
CA LEU A 113 -7.76 -1.05 8.04
C LEU A 113 -9.23 -1.43 7.88
N HIS A 114 -9.77 -1.27 6.67
CA HIS A 114 -11.17 -1.55 6.36
C HIS A 114 -11.32 -2.12 4.95
N ALA A 115 -12.21 -3.10 4.80
CA ALA A 115 -12.61 -3.61 3.50
C ALA A 115 -14.12 -3.35 3.34
N ASP A 116 -14.49 -2.58 2.33
CA ASP A 116 -15.84 -2.03 2.21
C ASP A 116 -16.65 -2.74 1.11
N PRO A 117 -17.83 -3.30 1.42
CA PRO A 117 -18.69 -3.94 0.43
C PRO A 117 -19.40 -2.94 -0.50
N TYR A 118 -19.42 -1.65 -0.16
CA TYR A 118 -20.04 -0.56 -0.90
C TYR A 118 -19.00 0.50 -1.30
N PHE A 119 -17.79 0.04 -1.63
CA PHE A 119 -16.72 0.90 -2.11
C PHE A 119 -17.13 1.51 -3.47
N PHE A 120 -17.35 2.82 -3.51
CA PHE A 120 -17.64 3.55 -4.74
C PHE A 120 -16.50 4.47 -5.14
N SER A 121 -15.95 5.23 -4.19
CA SER A 121 -14.76 6.05 -4.41
C SER A 121 -13.91 6.18 -3.14
N ILE A 122 -12.64 6.52 -3.31
CA ILE A 122 -11.73 6.82 -2.19
C ILE A 122 -12.28 7.99 -1.37
N ASP A 123 -12.83 9.02 -2.05
CA ASP A 123 -13.30 10.26 -1.43
C ASP A 123 -14.38 10.04 -0.36
N GLN A 124 -15.17 8.96 -0.44
CA GLN A 124 -16.20 8.65 0.56
C GLN A 124 -15.62 8.34 1.94
N PHE A 125 -14.32 8.00 2.00
CA PHE A 125 -13.62 7.65 3.24
C PHE A 125 -12.75 8.79 3.78
N PHE A 126 -12.55 9.86 2.99
CA PHE A 126 -11.66 10.97 3.29
C PHE A 126 -12.36 12.32 3.04
N PRO A 127 -13.24 12.75 3.97
CA PRO A 127 -13.93 14.04 3.87
C PRO A 127 -12.96 15.24 3.91
N VAL A 128 -11.75 15.03 4.42
CA VAL A 128 -10.65 16.01 4.42
C VAL A 128 -9.38 15.32 3.90
N LYS A 129 -8.88 15.78 2.76
CA LYS A 129 -7.60 15.33 2.18
C LYS A 129 -6.43 16.13 2.73
#